data_AF-A0A060C909-F1
#
_entry.id   AF-A0A060C909-F1
#
_cell.length_a   1.000
_cell.length_b   1.000
_cell.length_c   1.000
_cell.angle_alpha   90.00
_cell.angle_beta   90.00
_cell.angle_gamma   90.00
#
_symmetry.space_group_name_H-M   'P 1'
#
loop_
_entity.id
_entity.type
_entity.pdbx_description
1 polymer ?
#
loop_
_entity_poly.entity_id
_entity_poly.type
_entity_poly.pdbx_seq_one_letter_code
_entity_poly.pdbx_strand_id
1 'polypeptide(L)'
;YNEKHNLENGESGRDGTEWNASWNCGVEGETDDPEINALRLRMQKNALALLFLSQGVPMVSMGDECGRTQRGNNNAYCHDEPWNWFDWELTQSNADLLRYFRLLAAFRAARPALRRETSSPAATSSAAATPTSAGTASKPGSRIGR
;
A
#
# COMPACT_ATOMS: atom_id res chain seq x y z
N TYR A 1 1.23 -3.57 19.17
CA TYR A 1 2.46 -4.08 19.78
C TYR A 1 3.61 -3.22 19.33
N ASN A 2 4.34 -2.64 20.28
CA ASN A 2 5.61 -1.97 20.03
C ASN A 2 6.77 -2.96 20.13
N GLU A 3 6.68 -3.89 21.08
CA GLU A 3 7.70 -4.90 21.32
C GLU A 3 7.23 -6.27 20.82
N LYS A 4 8.17 -7.18 20.57
CA LYS A 4 7.88 -8.56 20.22
C LYS A 4 7.53 -9.40 21.45
N HIS A 5 6.58 -10.31 21.31
CA HIS A 5 6.12 -11.22 22.38
C HIS A 5 6.34 -12.67 21.98
N ASN A 6 7.62 -13.06 21.84
CA ASN A 6 8.04 -14.37 21.30
C ASN A 6 8.37 -15.40 22.39
N LEU A 7 8.00 -15.15 23.66
CA LEU A 7 8.40 -16.01 24.79
C LEU A 7 7.92 -17.46 24.62
N GLU A 8 6.75 -17.65 24.00
CA GLU A 8 6.16 -18.96 23.72
C GLU A 8 7.01 -19.80 22.73
N ASN A 9 7.96 -19.20 22.01
CA ASN A 9 8.86 -19.91 21.09
C ASN A 9 9.94 -20.71 21.84
N GLY A 10 10.13 -20.49 23.16
CA GLY A 10 11.10 -21.21 23.98
C GLY A 10 12.54 -20.69 23.89
N GLU A 11 12.79 -19.66 23.09
CA GLU A 11 14.13 -19.07 22.88
C GLU A 11 14.41 -17.83 23.76
N SER A 12 13.65 -17.70 24.86
CA SER A 12 13.71 -16.56 25.80
C SER A 12 13.52 -15.19 25.13
N GLY A 13 12.77 -15.14 24.02
CA GLY A 13 12.51 -13.91 23.27
C GLY A 13 13.70 -13.39 22.46
N ARG A 14 14.75 -14.19 22.24
CA ARG A 14 15.92 -13.77 21.43
C ARG A 14 15.66 -13.83 19.92
N ASP A 15 14.68 -14.61 19.51
CA ASP A 15 14.32 -14.83 18.12
C ASP A 15 13.41 -13.70 17.57
N GLY A 16 13.31 -13.59 16.25
CA GLY A 16 12.58 -12.53 15.58
C GLY A 16 13.35 -11.19 15.48
N THR A 17 12.75 -10.20 14.82
CA THR A 17 13.36 -8.87 14.68
C THR A 17 13.08 -8.00 15.90
N GLU A 18 14.05 -7.20 16.34
CA GLU A 18 13.87 -6.16 17.37
C GLU A 18 13.22 -4.89 16.82
N TRP A 19 13.37 -4.64 15.51
CA TRP A 19 12.89 -3.41 14.88
C TRP A 19 11.74 -3.72 13.91
N ASN A 20 10.51 -3.48 14.37
CA ASN A 20 9.28 -3.78 13.63
C ASN A 20 8.66 -2.57 12.92
N ALA A 21 9.19 -1.36 13.14
CA ALA A 21 8.56 -0.10 12.70
C ALA A 21 7.06 -0.03 13.04
N SER A 22 6.69 -0.56 14.21
CA SER A 22 5.30 -0.69 14.66
C SER A 22 4.92 0.42 15.64
N TRP A 23 3.62 0.63 15.80
CA TRP A 23 3.05 1.48 16.84
C TRP A 23 1.77 0.86 17.38
N ASN A 24 1.71 0.68 18.70
CA ASN A 24 0.59 0.04 19.40
C ASN A 24 -0.66 0.93 19.56
N CYS A 25 -0.58 2.18 19.12
CA CYS A 25 -1.64 3.20 19.20
C CYS A 25 -2.03 3.61 20.64
N GLY A 26 -1.15 3.39 21.62
CA GLY A 26 -1.28 3.88 23.00
C GLY A 26 -1.24 2.78 24.06
N VAL A 27 -1.79 1.60 23.76
CA VAL A 27 -1.83 0.45 24.68
C VAL A 27 -1.13 -0.75 24.05
N GLU A 28 -0.32 -1.47 24.82
CA GLU A 28 0.29 -2.72 24.37
C GLU A 28 -0.69 -3.88 24.51
N GLY A 29 -0.87 -4.67 23.46
CA GLY A 29 -1.80 -5.81 23.48
C GLY A 29 -3.27 -5.46 23.19
N GLU A 30 -4.14 -6.39 23.56
CA GLU A 30 -5.60 -6.25 23.49
C GLU A 30 -6.09 -5.18 24.49
N THR A 31 -7.18 -4.50 24.13
CA THR A 31 -7.78 -3.45 24.96
C THR A 31 -9.26 -3.31 24.63
N ASP A 32 -10.06 -2.96 25.63
CA ASP A 32 -11.48 -2.64 25.46
C ASP A 32 -11.72 -1.15 25.17
N ASP A 33 -10.66 -0.33 25.12
CA ASP A 33 -10.75 1.10 24.81
C ASP A 33 -11.26 1.30 23.36
N PRO A 34 -12.47 1.87 23.18
CA PRO A 34 -13.07 2.01 21.86
C PRO A 34 -12.33 3.03 20.98
N GLU A 35 -11.68 4.05 21.55
CA GLU A 35 -10.95 5.07 20.79
C GLU A 35 -9.66 4.48 20.20
N ILE A 36 -8.95 3.66 20.98
CA ILE A 36 -7.75 2.96 20.53
C ILE A 36 -8.11 1.93 19.47
N ASN A 37 -9.17 1.14 19.67
CA ASN A 37 -9.60 0.15 18.69
C ASN A 37 -10.06 0.80 17.38
N ALA A 38 -10.78 1.93 17.44
CA ALA A 38 -11.13 2.71 16.26
C ALA A 38 -9.88 3.30 15.56
N LEU A 39 -8.87 3.73 16.32
CA LEU A 39 -7.59 4.18 15.75
C LEU A 39 -6.84 3.04 15.05
N ARG A 40 -6.76 1.87 15.67
CA ARG A 40 -6.13 0.67 15.08
C ARG A 40 -6.81 0.24 13.79
N LEU A 41 -8.14 0.21 13.77
CA LEU A 41 -8.90 -0.09 12.55
C LEU A 41 -8.61 0.92 11.43
N ARG A 42 -8.48 2.22 11.76
CA ARG A 42 -8.07 3.25 10.80
C ARG A 42 -6.65 2.99 10.27
N MET A 43 -5.70 2.65 11.14
CA MET A 43 -4.32 2.35 10.72
C MET A 43 -4.24 1.13 9.80
N GLN A 44 -4.99 0.06 10.09
CA GLN A 44 -5.09 -1.11 9.21
C GLN A 44 -5.63 -0.72 7.83
N LYS A 45 -6.72 0.06 7.78
CA LYS A 45 -7.29 0.54 6.51
C LYS A 45 -6.34 1.45 5.73
N ASN A 46 -5.53 2.27 6.42
CA ASN A 46 -4.51 3.11 5.79
C ASN A 46 -3.38 2.28 5.18
N ALA A 47 -2.89 1.26 5.89
CA ALA A 47 -1.86 0.35 5.38
C ALA A 47 -2.34 -0.40 4.13
N LEU A 48 -3.57 -0.93 4.18
CA LEU A 48 -4.21 -1.55 3.01
C LEU A 48 -4.37 -0.57 1.85
N ALA A 49 -4.82 0.66 2.11
CA ALA A 49 -4.93 1.68 1.06
C ALA A 49 -3.56 1.97 0.43
N LEU A 50 -2.52 2.16 1.23
CA LEU A 50 -1.18 2.42 0.73
C LEU A 50 -0.68 1.27 -0.17
N LEU A 51 -0.88 0.03 0.26
CA LEU A 51 -0.49 -1.16 -0.50
C LEU A 51 -1.26 -1.25 -1.83
N PHE A 52 -2.59 -1.11 -1.80
CA PHE A 52 -3.44 -1.29 -2.97
C PHE A 52 -3.47 -0.10 -3.93
N LEU A 53 -3.05 1.08 -3.50
CA LEU A 53 -2.99 2.29 -4.35
C LEU A 53 -1.57 2.58 -4.86
N SER A 54 -0.55 1.88 -4.37
CA SER A 54 0.81 1.98 -4.90
C SER A 54 0.97 1.26 -6.24
N GLN A 55 1.99 1.63 -7.02
CA GLN A 55 2.38 0.89 -8.22
C GLN A 55 3.05 -0.44 -7.87
N GLY A 56 2.97 -1.43 -8.76
CA GLY A 56 3.54 -2.76 -8.58
C GLY A 56 2.50 -3.88 -8.40
N VAL A 57 2.89 -5.00 -7.82
CA VAL A 57 1.98 -6.12 -7.51
C VAL A 57 1.84 -6.21 -5.99
N PRO A 58 0.67 -5.92 -5.41
CA PRO A 58 0.49 -6.01 -3.96
C PRO A 58 0.51 -7.47 -3.52
N MET A 59 1.20 -7.73 -2.40
CA MET A 59 1.20 -9.01 -1.71
C MET A 59 0.60 -8.81 -0.32
N VAL A 60 -0.33 -9.67 0.07
CA VAL A 60 -1.07 -9.57 1.33
C VAL A 60 -0.80 -10.82 2.15
N SER A 61 -0.55 -10.66 3.45
CA SER A 61 -0.40 -11.80 4.35
C SER A 61 -1.76 -12.40 4.68
N MET A 62 -1.83 -13.72 4.80
CA MET A 62 -3.08 -14.43 5.08
C MET A 62 -3.70 -13.93 6.39
N GLY A 63 -4.94 -13.46 6.34
CA GLY A 63 -5.72 -13.03 7.50
C GLY A 63 -5.64 -11.53 7.80
N ASP A 64 -4.75 -10.78 7.15
CA ASP A 64 -4.71 -9.32 7.28
C ASP A 64 -6.02 -8.67 6.83
N GLU A 65 -6.73 -9.29 5.88
CA GLU A 65 -8.04 -8.84 5.39
C GLU A 65 -9.15 -8.89 6.45
N CYS A 66 -8.95 -9.66 7.52
CA CYS A 66 -9.88 -9.83 8.62
C CYS A 66 -9.24 -9.47 9.99
N GLY A 67 -8.03 -8.90 10.02
CA GLY A 67 -7.37 -8.50 11.25
C GLY A 67 -6.86 -9.66 12.11
N ARG A 68 -6.33 -10.72 11.48
CA ARG A 68 -5.68 -11.85 12.17
C ARG A 68 -4.58 -11.37 13.12
N THR A 69 -4.46 -12.05 14.26
CA THR A 69 -3.48 -11.76 15.30
C THR A 69 -2.59 -12.96 15.57
N GLN A 70 -1.33 -12.70 15.91
CA GLN A 70 -0.39 -13.66 16.49
C GLN A 70 0.00 -13.23 17.92
N ARG A 71 -0.86 -12.43 18.58
CA ARG A 71 -0.68 -11.96 19.97
C ARG A 71 0.64 -11.22 20.23
N GLY A 72 1.17 -10.53 19.22
CA GLY A 72 2.44 -9.83 19.31
C GLY A 72 3.67 -10.71 19.07
N ASN A 73 3.50 -12.00 18.83
CA ASN A 73 4.57 -12.87 18.36
C ASN A 73 4.90 -12.52 16.89
N ASN A 74 6.10 -12.00 16.64
CA ASN A 74 6.53 -11.58 15.31
C ASN A 74 7.29 -12.69 14.54
N ASN A 75 7.40 -13.88 15.14
CA ASN A 75 8.15 -15.01 14.61
C ASN A 75 7.47 -16.34 14.99
N ALA A 76 6.18 -16.48 14.70
CA ALA A 76 5.39 -17.66 15.09
C ALA A 76 5.64 -18.90 14.20
N TYR A 77 6.91 -19.27 14.01
CA TYR A 77 7.32 -20.32 13.08
C TYR A 77 7.09 -21.74 13.61
N CYS A 78 7.18 -21.92 14.93
CA CYS A 78 7.11 -23.22 15.60
C CYS A 78 5.72 -23.55 16.16
N HIS A 79 4.72 -22.72 15.88
CA HIS A 79 3.40 -22.81 16.51
C HIS A 79 2.37 -23.44 15.58
N ASP A 80 1.96 -24.67 15.90
CA ASP A 80 0.79 -25.32 15.32
C ASP A 80 -0.36 -25.35 16.34
N GLU A 81 -0.85 -24.15 16.65
CA GLU A 81 -1.86 -23.94 17.69
C GLU A 81 -3.02 -23.06 17.17
N PRO A 82 -4.24 -23.19 17.74
CA PRO A 82 -5.43 -22.49 17.23
C PRO A 82 -5.29 -20.97 17.08
N TRP A 83 -4.51 -20.32 17.95
CA TRP A 83 -4.28 -18.88 17.84
C TRP A 83 -3.40 -18.48 16.64
N ASN A 84 -2.60 -19.41 16.11
CA ASN A 84 -1.81 -19.22 14.89
C ASN A 84 -2.52 -19.76 13.63
N TRP A 85 -3.68 -20.41 13.77
CA TRP A 85 -4.48 -20.84 12.63
C TRP A 85 -5.29 -19.69 12.05
N PHE A 86 -5.86 -19.89 10.86
CA PHE A 86 -6.80 -18.93 10.32
C PHE A 86 -8.14 -19.10 11.04
N ASP A 87 -8.53 -18.08 11.80
CA ASP A 87 -9.83 -18.03 12.46
C ASP A 87 -10.90 -17.49 11.50
N TRP A 88 -11.83 -18.35 11.09
CA TRP A 88 -12.92 -18.01 10.18
C TRP A 88 -13.99 -17.13 10.82
N GLU A 89 -14.08 -17.10 12.16
CA GLU A 89 -15.02 -16.21 12.86
C GLU A 89 -14.68 -14.73 12.62
N LEU A 90 -13.41 -14.43 12.35
CA LEU A 90 -12.94 -13.08 11.97
C LEU A 90 -13.63 -12.55 10.71
N THR A 91 -14.07 -13.42 9.81
CA THR A 91 -14.80 -13.00 8.60
C THR A 91 -16.17 -12.39 8.93
N GLN A 92 -16.72 -12.72 10.10
CA GLN A 92 -17.99 -12.22 10.61
C GLN A 92 -17.75 -11.06 11.59
N SER A 93 -16.87 -11.25 12.59
CA SER A 93 -16.62 -10.23 13.61
C SER A 93 -15.93 -8.97 13.04
N ASN A 94 -15.07 -9.13 12.03
CA ASN A 94 -14.41 -8.04 11.32
C ASN A 94 -14.93 -7.85 9.89
N ALA A 95 -16.21 -8.13 9.66
CA ALA A 95 -16.85 -8.06 8.34
C ALA A 95 -16.66 -6.71 7.62
N ASP A 96 -16.58 -5.60 8.38
CA ASP A 96 -16.34 -4.27 7.82
C ASP A 96 -14.94 -4.08 7.24
N LEU A 97 -13.92 -4.67 7.87
CA LEU A 97 -12.55 -4.66 7.34
C LEU A 97 -12.47 -5.53 6.08
N LEU A 98 -13.06 -6.72 6.11
CA LEU A 98 -13.12 -7.62 4.97
C LEU A 98 -13.86 -6.99 3.79
N ARG A 99 -14.99 -6.30 4.05
CA ARG A 99 -15.71 -5.53 3.04
C ARG A 99 -14.83 -4.44 2.44
N TYR A 100 -14.12 -3.68 3.27
CA TYR A 100 -13.20 -2.64 2.80
C TYR A 100 -12.07 -3.21 1.93
N PHE A 101 -11.45 -4.32 2.35
CA PHE A 101 -10.44 -5.04 1.59
C PHE A 101 -10.95 -5.47 0.21
N ARG A 102 -12.13 -6.11 0.15
CA ARG A 102 -12.77 -6.55 -1.10
C ARG A 102 -13.02 -5.36 -2.04
N LEU A 103 -13.50 -4.24 -1.49
CA LEU A 103 -13.73 -3.02 -2.26
C LEU A 103 -12.41 -2.43 -2.81
N LEU A 104 -11.34 -2.41 -2.01
CA LEU A 104 -10.00 -1.97 -2.47
C LEU A 104 -9.42 -2.87 -3.56
N ALA A 105 -9.53 -4.19 -3.40
CA ALA A 105 -9.05 -5.15 -4.39
C ALA A 105 -9.81 -5.00 -5.71
N ALA A 106 -11.14 -4.95 -5.66
CA ALA A 106 -11.98 -4.65 -6.83
C ALA A 106 -11.65 -3.28 -7.41
N PHE A 107 -11.37 -2.29 -6.55
CA PHE A 107 -11.03 -0.95 -6.97
C PHE A 107 -9.75 -0.95 -7.82
N ARG A 108 -8.69 -1.57 -7.30
CA ARG A 108 -7.41 -1.72 -8.01
C ARG A 108 -7.57 -2.50 -9.31
N ALA A 109 -8.30 -3.60 -9.28
CA ALA A 109 -8.51 -4.46 -10.45
C ALA A 109 -9.16 -3.69 -11.62
N ALA A 110 -10.11 -2.81 -11.31
CA ALA A 110 -10.84 -2.01 -12.30
C ALA A 110 -10.02 -0.83 -12.88
N ARG A 111 -8.83 -0.53 -12.36
CA ARG A 111 -8.09 0.71 -12.65
C ARG A 111 -6.70 0.40 -13.21
N PRO A 112 -6.54 0.37 -14.55
CA PRO A 112 -5.25 0.11 -15.20
C PRO A 112 -4.11 1.04 -14.74
N ALA A 113 -4.44 2.28 -14.37
CA ALA A 113 -3.49 3.25 -13.86
C ALA A 113 -2.72 2.78 -12.61
N LEU A 114 -3.29 1.84 -11.83
CA LEU A 114 -2.65 1.27 -10.64
C LEU A 114 -1.85 -0.01 -10.94
N ARG A 115 -1.92 -0.54 -12.16
CA ARG A 115 -1.35 -1.83 -12.56
C ARG A 115 -0.38 -1.69 -13.73
N ARG A 116 0.42 -0.63 -13.74
CA ARG A 116 1.30 -0.34 -14.87
C ARG A 116 2.38 -1.40 -15.00
N GLU A 117 2.58 -1.89 -16.22
CA GLU A 117 3.65 -2.84 -16.56
C GLU A 117 5.00 -2.15 -16.78
N THR A 118 4.96 -0.88 -17.15
CA THR A 118 6.15 -0.06 -17.43
C THR A 118 6.05 1.29 -16.72
N SER A 119 7.20 1.79 -16.26
CA SER A 119 7.32 3.21 -15.94
C SER A 119 7.20 3.98 -17.25
N SER A 120 6.29 4.95 -17.35
CA SER A 120 6.46 5.95 -18.41
C SER A 120 7.75 6.68 -18.07
N PRO A 121 8.66 6.91 -19.03
CA PRO A 121 9.59 8.01 -18.86
C PRO A 121 8.73 9.24 -18.57
N ALA A 122 9.03 9.96 -17.49
CA ALA A 122 8.45 11.28 -17.25
C ALA A 122 8.53 12.01 -18.58
N ALA A 123 7.40 12.53 -19.07
CA ALA A 123 7.39 13.24 -20.33
C ALA A 123 8.40 14.38 -20.20
N THR A 124 9.60 14.18 -20.74
CA THR A 124 10.57 15.24 -20.89
C THR A 124 9.85 16.19 -21.82
N SER A 125 9.36 17.28 -21.27
CA SER A 125 8.92 18.43 -22.04
C SER A 125 10.09 18.76 -22.95
N SER A 126 10.00 18.31 -24.21
CA SER A 126 10.80 18.86 -25.28
C SER A 126 10.33 20.29 -25.39
N ALA A 127 11.18 21.21 -24.93
CA ALA A 127 10.96 22.63 -25.08
C ALA A 127 10.72 22.90 -26.58
N ALA A 128 9.65 23.64 -26.82
CA ALA A 128 9.14 24.04 -28.12
C ALA A 128 10.24 24.44 -29.10
N ALA A 129 10.28 23.79 -30.26
CA ALA A 129 10.85 24.40 -31.45
C ALA A 129 9.82 25.42 -31.97
N THR A 130 10.03 26.69 -31.60
CA THR A 130 9.31 27.83 -32.17
C THR A 130 9.55 27.90 -33.68
N PRO A 131 8.52 27.98 -34.55
CA PRO A 131 8.73 28.37 -35.93
C PRO A 131 8.99 29.88 -35.95
N THR A 132 10.23 30.30 -36.22
CA THR A 132 10.54 31.70 -36.51
C THR A 132 9.92 32.07 -37.85
N SER A 133 8.75 32.68 -37.83
CA SER A 133 8.24 33.49 -38.93
C SER A 133 8.65 34.96 -38.73
N ALA A 134 9.44 35.52 -39.63
CA ALA A 134 9.28 36.88 -40.17
C ALA A 134 10.52 37.29 -40.99
N GLY A 135 10.29 37.65 -42.25
CA GLY A 135 11.31 38.20 -43.15
C GLY A 135 10.66 38.76 -44.41
N THR A 136 9.93 39.86 -44.25
CA THR A 136 9.17 40.59 -45.26
C THR A 136 10.06 41.24 -46.33
N ALA A 137 9.70 41.02 -47.60
CA ALA A 137 9.83 41.85 -48.82
C ALA A 137 11.12 42.67 -49.12
N SER A 138 11.68 42.45 -50.32
CA SER A 138 12.42 43.47 -51.09
C SER A 138 12.04 43.44 -52.58
N LYS A 139 11.37 44.53 -52.98
CA LYS A 139 11.07 45.22 -54.26
C LYS A 139 11.21 44.58 -55.67
N PRO A 140 10.41 45.07 -56.65
CA PRO A 140 10.41 44.61 -58.05
C PRO A 140 11.45 45.33 -58.92
N GLY A 141 12.03 44.60 -59.87
CA GLY A 141 12.92 45.12 -60.91
C GLY A 141 12.58 44.52 -62.28
N SER A 142 12.31 45.41 -63.23
CA SER A 142 11.89 45.17 -64.62
C SER A 142 12.92 44.43 -65.50
N ARG A 143 12.46 43.63 -66.47
CA ARG A 143 12.65 43.82 -67.95
C ARG A 143 12.41 42.56 -68.80
N ILE A 144 11.61 42.75 -69.86
CA ILE A 144 11.77 42.32 -71.27
C ILE A 144 11.67 40.81 -71.62
N GLY A 145 10.77 40.49 -72.56
CA GLY A 145 10.92 39.29 -73.40
C GLY A 145 9.71 38.89 -74.25
N ARG A 146 9.60 39.53 -75.44
CA ARG A 146 8.87 39.16 -76.69
C ARG A 146 7.38 38.82 -76.65
#